data_AF-A0A2N2LZR6-F1
#
_entry.id   AF-A0A2N2LZR6-F1
#
_cell.length_a   1.000
_cell.length_b   1.000
_cell.length_c   1.000
_cell.angle_alpha   90.00
_cell.angle_beta   90.00
_cell.angle_gamma   90.00
#
_symmetry.space_group_name_H-M   'P 1'
#
loop_
_entity.id
_entity.type
_entity.pdbx_description
1 polymer ?
#
loop_
_entity_poly.entity_id
_entity_poly.type
_entity_poly.pdbx_seq_one_letter_code
_entity_poly.pdbx_strand_id
1 'polypeptide(L)'
;MSKPITHKGYYAKIEYSEEQGCLIGCVSDIQQEINFQGDSVEKIRQAFEEAVDGYLAGCAERSEEPEKPSKPRSVVRVSAGLHSVIALAARQENKSVNAWLAEVCKKPDGKED
;
A
#
# COMPACT_ATOMS: atom_id res chain seq x y z
N MET A 1 -12.02 8.09 -10.35
CA MET A 1 -10.91 7.54 -9.54
C MET A 1 -11.40 7.40 -8.11
N SER A 2 -11.35 6.20 -7.55
CA SER A 2 -11.73 5.91 -6.16
C SER A 2 -10.52 6.13 -5.25
N LYS A 3 -10.67 6.89 -4.15
CA LYS A 3 -9.61 7.03 -3.14
C LYS A 3 -9.77 5.91 -2.08
N PRO A 4 -8.70 5.20 -1.70
CA PRO A 4 -8.75 4.26 -0.59
C PRO A 4 -8.97 4.99 0.74
N ILE A 5 -9.60 4.32 1.71
CA ILE A 5 -9.71 4.82 3.08
C ILE A 5 -8.34 4.65 3.76
N THR A 6 -7.86 5.71 4.40
CA THR A 6 -6.53 5.75 5.02
C THR A 6 -6.59 6.36 6.41
N HIS A 7 -5.83 5.81 7.36
CA HIS A 7 -5.70 6.35 8.71
C HIS A 7 -4.28 6.08 9.25
N LYS A 8 -3.59 7.11 9.76
CA LYS A 8 -2.21 7.02 10.28
C LYS A 8 -1.21 6.28 9.37
N GLY A 9 -1.43 6.34 8.04
CA GLY A 9 -0.58 5.68 7.04
C GLY A 9 -0.99 4.24 6.69
N TYR A 10 -1.99 3.69 7.36
CA TYR A 10 -2.62 2.40 7.06
C TYR A 10 -3.74 2.56 6.04
N TYR A 11 -4.00 1.47 5.30
CA TYR A 11 -4.97 1.41 4.22
C TYR A 11 -6.01 0.34 4.55
N ALA A 12 -7.27 0.61 4.23
CA ALA A 12 -8.36 -0.37 4.35
C ALA A 12 -8.66 -1.02 3.00
N LYS A 13 -8.84 -2.33 3.01
CA LYS A 13 -9.53 -3.08 1.94
C LYS A 13 -10.92 -3.44 2.46
N ILE A 14 -11.97 -3.13 1.70
CA ILE A 14 -13.36 -3.36 2.10
C ILE A 14 -14.05 -4.21 1.04
N GLU A 15 -14.78 -5.23 1.50
CA GLU A 15 -15.58 -6.13 0.69
C GLU A 15 -16.97 -6.26 1.31
N TYR A 16 -18.01 -6.47 0.49
CA TYR A 16 -19.34 -6.79 1.00
C TYR A 16 -19.43 -8.30 1.25
N SER A 17 -19.92 -8.68 2.44
CA SER A 17 -20.23 -10.07 2.77
C SER A 17 -21.74 -10.28 2.72
N GLU A 18 -22.19 -11.09 1.76
CA GLU A 18 -23.60 -11.50 1.68
C GLU A 18 -24.00 -12.37 2.87
N GLU A 19 -23.10 -13.26 3.33
CA GLU A 19 -23.33 -14.16 4.46
C GLU A 19 -23.58 -13.39 5.77
N GLN A 20 -22.82 -12.32 6.02
CA GLN A 20 -22.95 -11.51 7.23
C GLN A 20 -23.87 -10.29 7.03
N GLY A 21 -24.29 -10.02 5.80
CA GLY A 21 -25.15 -8.87 5.46
C GLY A 21 -24.51 -7.51 5.72
N CYS A 22 -23.18 -7.42 5.81
CA CYS A 22 -22.46 -6.20 6.16
C CYS A 22 -21.17 -6.03 5.35
N LEU A 23 -20.54 -4.86 5.49
CA LEU A 23 -19.21 -4.62 4.94
C LEU A 23 -18.18 -5.21 5.90
N ILE A 24 -17.23 -5.97 5.36
CA ILE A 24 -16.07 -6.50 6.07
C ILE A 24 -14.85 -5.77 5.53
N GLY A 25 -13.98 -5.34 6.44
CA GLY A 25 -12.73 -4.70 6.06
C GLY A 25 -11.54 -5.30 6.78
N CYS A 26 -10.39 -5.21 6.12
CA CYS A 26 -9.11 -5.56 6.69
C CYS A 26 -8.07 -4.47 6.40
N VAL A 27 -7.10 -4.34 7.31
CA VAL A 27 -5.95 -3.46 7.10
C VAL A 27 -5.02 -4.12 6.09
N SER A 28 -4.66 -3.40 5.02
CA SER A 28 -3.80 -3.92 3.95
C SER A 28 -2.34 -3.50 4.14
N ASP A 29 -1.46 -4.21 3.42
CA ASP A 29 -0.01 -3.96 3.35
C ASP A 29 0.75 -4.16 4.68
N ILE A 30 0.17 -4.97 5.58
CA ILE A 30 0.81 -5.49 6.80
C ILE A 30 0.62 -7.02 6.91
N GLN A 31 1.50 -7.71 7.63
CA GLN A 31 1.42 -9.16 7.91
C GLN A 31 0.40 -9.46 9.01
N GLN A 32 0.29 -8.58 10.01
CA GLN A 32 -0.69 -8.72 11.07
C GLN A 32 -2.11 -8.58 10.49
N GLU A 33 -2.93 -9.61 10.66
CA GLU A 33 -4.33 -9.54 10.24
C GLU A 33 -5.14 -8.70 11.24
N ILE A 34 -5.71 -7.60 10.75
CA ILE A 34 -6.58 -6.71 11.53
C ILE A 34 -7.88 -6.56 10.75
N ASN A 35 -8.95 -7.18 11.26
CA ASN A 35 -10.27 -7.17 10.65
C ASN A 35 -11.22 -6.23 11.41
N PHE A 36 -12.17 -5.66 10.69
CA PHE A 36 -13.22 -4.80 11.22
C PHE A 36 -14.46 -4.93 10.32
N GLN A 37 -15.62 -4.49 10.81
CA GLN A 37 -16.88 -4.60 10.07
C GLN A 37 -17.77 -3.38 10.30
N GLY A 38 -18.73 -3.16 9.42
CA GLY A 38 -19.74 -2.13 9.58
C GLY A 38 -20.91 -2.27 8.62
N ASP A 39 -22.09 -1.88 9.08
CA ASP A 39 -23.33 -1.95 8.29
C ASP A 39 -23.54 -0.72 7.38
N SER A 40 -22.64 0.27 7.49
CA SER A 40 -22.67 1.49 6.70
C SER A 40 -21.25 1.98 6.43
N VAL A 41 -21.11 2.87 5.45
CA VAL A 41 -19.83 3.52 5.12
C VAL A 41 -19.25 4.27 6.33
N GLU A 42 -20.10 4.93 7.11
CA GLU A 42 -19.67 5.65 8.32
C GLU A 42 -19.16 4.69 9.39
N LYS A 43 -19.93 3.63 9.68
CA LYS A 43 -19.56 2.63 10.69
C LYS A 43 -18.26 1.92 10.34
N ILE A 44 -18.09 1.48 9.09
CA ILE A 44 -16.88 0.75 8.72
C ILE A 44 -15.64 1.64 8.73
N ARG A 45 -15.80 2.94 8.43
CA ARG A 45 -14.71 3.91 8.55
C ARG A 45 -14.30 4.12 10.00
N GLN A 46 -15.27 4.30 10.89
CA GLN A 46 -15.00 4.41 12.32
C GLN A 46 -14.33 3.14 12.87
N ALA A 47 -14.87 1.97 12.54
CA ALA A 47 -14.33 0.68 12.97
C ALA A 47 -12.89 0.47 12.46
N PHE A 48 -12.56 0.93 11.26
CA PHE A 48 -11.18 0.93 10.76
C PHE A 48 -10.25 1.84 11.57
N GLU A 49 -10.66 3.07 11.86
CA GLU A 49 -9.86 4.02 12.65
C GLU A 49 -9.60 3.48 14.07
N GLU A 50 -10.63 2.91 14.70
CA GLU A 50 -10.54 2.27 16.02
C GLU A 50 -9.65 1.03 16.00
N ALA A 51 -9.74 0.18 14.97
CA ALA A 51 -8.91 -1.01 14.84
C ALA A 51 -7.42 -0.68 14.69
N VAL A 52 -7.09 0.32 13.87
CA VAL A 52 -5.72 0.82 13.70
C VAL A 52 -5.21 1.46 15.00
N ASP A 53 -6.04 2.28 15.67
CA ASP A 53 -5.65 2.93 16.92
C ASP A 53 -5.42 1.91 18.04
N GLY A 54 -6.27 0.89 18.15
CA GLY A 54 -6.11 -0.22 19.07
C GLY A 54 -4.85 -1.04 18.80
N TYR A 55 -4.54 -1.31 17.53
CA TYR A 55 -3.30 -1.97 17.14
C TYR A 55 -2.06 -1.19 17.58
N LEU A 56 -2.02 0.10 17.26
CA LEU A 56 -0.90 0.98 17.62
C LEU A 56 -0.74 1.11 19.14
N ALA A 57 -1.85 1.24 19.87
CA ALA A 57 -1.84 1.26 21.33
C ALA A 57 -1.28 -0.04 21.91
N GLY A 58 -1.73 -1.20 21.42
CA GLY A 58 -1.24 -2.50 21.86
C GLY A 58 0.25 -2.70 21.59
N CYS A 59 0.75 -2.24 20.43
CA CYS A 59 2.20 -2.23 20.14
C CYS A 59 2.95 -1.36 21.15
N ALA A 60 2.45 -0.16 21.45
CA ALA A 60 3.07 0.74 22.43
C ALA A 60 3.10 0.13 23.84
N GLU A 61 2.02 -0.50 24.29
CA GLU A 61 1.95 -1.19 25.59
C GLU A 61 2.98 -2.32 25.71
N ARG A 62 3.27 -3.02 24.61
CA ARG A 62 4.26 -4.11 24.58
C ARG A 62 5.69 -3.62 24.27
N SER A 63 5.89 -2.32 24.07
CA SER A 63 7.17 -1.75 23.58
C SER A 63 7.64 -2.40 22.27
N GLU A 64 6.70 -2.78 21.42
CA GLU A 64 6.95 -3.33 20.09
C GLU A 64 6.84 -2.24 19.03
N GLU A 65 7.69 -2.28 18.01
CA GLU A 65 7.52 -1.41 16.86
C GLU A 65 6.32 -1.90 16.03
N PRO A 66 5.31 -1.05 15.77
CA PRO A 66 4.20 -1.43 14.91
C PRO A 66 4.68 -1.64 13.49
N GLU A 67 4.12 -2.65 12.83
CA GLU A 67 4.36 -2.92 11.44
C GLU A 67 3.86 -1.74 10.62
N LYS A 68 4.77 -1.15 9.84
CA LYS A 68 4.45 -0.03 8.97
C LYS A 68 4.02 -0.57 7.61
N PRO A 69 2.86 -0.13 7.08
CA PRO A 69 2.45 -0.41 5.72
C PRO A 69 3.60 -0.11 4.77
N SER A 70 4.09 -1.15 4.10
CA SER A 70 5.20 -0.97 3.17
C SER A 70 4.78 0.03 2.09
N LYS A 71 5.66 0.98 1.75
CA LYS A 71 5.39 1.93 0.65
C LYS A 71 4.88 1.13 -0.55
N PRO A 72 3.83 1.59 -1.25
CA PRO A 72 3.22 0.82 -2.33
C PRO A 72 4.31 0.33 -3.28
N ARG A 73 4.53 -0.98 -3.33
CA ARG A 73 5.46 -1.58 -4.28
C ARG A 73 4.83 -1.47 -5.65
N SER A 74 5.37 -0.60 -6.48
CA SER A 74 5.04 -0.60 -7.90
C SER A 74 5.63 -1.86 -8.55
N VAL A 75 4.78 -2.87 -8.77
CA VAL A 75 5.18 -4.08 -9.50
C VAL A 75 5.02 -3.81 -10.99
N VAL A 76 6.12 -3.50 -11.67
CA VAL A 76 6.16 -3.38 -13.13
C VAL A 76 6.58 -4.72 -13.71
N ARG A 77 5.68 -5.36 -14.48
CA ARG A 77 6.02 -6.57 -15.22
C ARG A 77 6.66 -6.19 -16.55
N VAL A 78 7.85 -6.72 -16.80
CA VAL A 78 8.58 -6.58 -18.07
C VAL A 78 9.00 -7.97 -18.56
N SER A 79 9.31 -8.10 -19.84
CA SER A 79 9.89 -9.34 -20.37
C SER A 79 11.25 -9.63 -19.71
N ALA A 80 11.63 -10.91 -19.63
CA ALA A 80 12.92 -11.32 -19.05
C ALA A 80 14.12 -10.65 -19.74
N GLY A 81 14.05 -10.48 -21.07
CA GLY A 81 15.07 -9.75 -21.83
C GLY A 81 15.17 -8.29 -21.42
N LEU A 82 14.04 -7.59 -21.29
CA LEU A 82 14.02 -6.19 -20.87
C LEU A 82 14.47 -6.00 -19.42
N HIS A 83 14.08 -6.90 -18.52
CA HIS A 83 14.58 -6.91 -17.14
C HIS A 83 16.11 -6.99 -17.09
N SER A 84 16.72 -7.90 -17.85
CA SER A 84 18.18 -8.07 -17.89
C SER A 84 18.89 -6.80 -18.36
N VAL A 85 18.34 -6.12 -19.38
CA VAL A 85 18.90 -4.87 -19.90
C VAL A 85 18.82 -3.75 -18.86
N ILE A 86 17.66 -3.58 -18.21
CA ILE A 86 17.45 -2.57 -17.17
C ILE A 86 18.39 -2.82 -15.97
N ALA A 87 18.49 -4.07 -15.52
CA ALA A 87 19.34 -4.45 -14.39
C ALA A 87 20.82 -4.19 -14.67
N LEU A 88 21.27 -4.46 -15.90
CA LEU A 88 22.65 -4.18 -16.31
C LEU A 88 22.93 -2.67 -16.34
N ALA A 89 22.03 -1.87 -16.92
CA ALA A 89 22.19 -0.42 -16.99
C ALA A 89 22.22 0.23 -15.60
N ALA A 90 21.30 -0.16 -14.70
CA ALA A 90 21.29 0.32 -13.32
C ALA A 90 22.59 -0.03 -12.58
N ARG A 91 23.12 -1.24 -12.78
CA ARG A 91 24.38 -1.69 -12.15
C ARG A 91 25.59 -0.91 -12.65
N GLN A 92 25.67 -0.59 -13.94
CA GLN A 92 26.76 0.21 -14.49
C GLN A 92 26.81 1.61 -13.88
N GLU A 93 25.66 2.16 -13.53
CA GLU A 93 25.53 3.46 -12.87
C GLU A 93 25.56 3.39 -11.33
N ASN A 94 25.80 2.20 -10.76
CA ASN A 94 25.82 1.96 -9.32
C ASN A 94 24.51 2.37 -8.60
N LYS A 95 23.37 2.13 -9.26
CA LYS A 95 22.02 2.48 -8.82
C LYS A 95 21.15 1.24 -8.66
N SER A 96 20.07 1.37 -7.88
CA SER A 96 19.01 0.36 -7.89
C SER A 96 18.17 0.47 -9.17
N VAL A 97 17.53 -0.62 -9.58
CA VAL A 97 16.62 -0.63 -10.75
C VAL A 97 15.55 0.45 -10.64
N ASN A 98 14.94 0.62 -9.46
CA ASN A 98 13.92 1.64 -9.25
C ASN A 98 14.48 3.06 -9.33
N ALA A 99 15.68 3.31 -8.80
CA ALA A 99 16.32 4.63 -8.89
C ALA A 99 16.67 4.98 -10.34
N TRP A 100 17.26 4.02 -11.05
CA TRP A 100 17.59 4.17 -12.47
C TRP A 100 16.35 4.43 -13.32
N LEU A 101 15.28 3.65 -13.13
CA LEU A 101 13.99 3.87 -13.81
C LEU A 101 13.40 5.24 -13.49
N ALA A 102 13.46 5.70 -12.23
CA ALA A 102 12.93 7.00 -11.84
C ALA A 102 13.68 8.17 -12.49
N GLU A 103 14.96 8.01 -12.81
CA GLU A 103 15.75 9.01 -13.54
C GLU A 103 15.45 8.99 -15.04
N VAL A 104 15.46 7.81 -15.66
CA VAL A 104 15.26 7.67 -17.11
C VAL A 104 13.83 8.00 -17.52
N CYS A 105 12.83 7.73 -16.66
CA CYS A 105 11.43 8.01 -16.93
C CYS A 105 11.00 9.44 -16.59
N LYS A 106 11.90 10.33 -16.15
CA LYS A 106 11.60 11.78 -16.10
C LYS A 106 11.45 12.29 -17.53
N LYS A 107 10.20 12.47 -17.98
CA LYS A 107 9.92 13.21 -19.21
C LYS A 107 10.56 14.61 -19.13
N PRO A 108 11.18 15.14 -20.20
CA PRO A 108 11.15 16.59 -20.41
C PRO A 108 9.68 16.98 -20.60
N ASP A 109 9.20 17.96 -19.85
CA ASP A 109 7.93 18.64 -20.14
C ASP A 109 7.88 18.99 -21.64
N GLY A 110 6.72 18.74 -22.25
CA GLY A 110 6.53 18.72 -23.69
C GLY A 110 6.99 20.00 -24.41
N LYS A 111 7.47 19.83 -25.63
CA LYS A 111 7.08 20.73 -26.71
C LYS A 111 6.07 19.98 -27.57
N GLU A 112 4.82 20.43 -27.50
CA GLU A 112 3.82 20.22 -28.53
C GLU A 112 4.22 21.09 -29.74
N ASP A 113 4.29 20.48 -30.92
CA ASP A 113 4.18 21.12 -32.24
C ASP A 113 3.04 20.43 -32.99
#